data_AF-A0A7C6X7Y2-F1
#
_entry.id   AF-A0A7C6X7Y2-F1
#
_cell.length_a   1.000
_cell.length_b   1.000
_cell.length_c   1.000
_cell.angle_alpha   90.00
_cell.angle_beta   90.00
_cell.angle_gamma   90.00
#
_symmetry.space_group_name_H-M   'P 1'
#
loop_
_entity.id
_entity.type
_entity.pdbx_description
1 polymer ?
#
loop_
_entity_poly.entity_id
_entity_poly.type
_entity_poly.pdbx_seq_one_letter_code
_entity_poly.pdbx_strand_id
1 'polypeptide(L)'
;MDWKYQIKRLTMKGASYADVRYYPKEEEDMLFMWNGNFLQFDRSEKSGFGVRVLVGGAWGFAASSSLSDVEAAFDRAFDNAAAASTRIKRPIKLADKEVLSGYFDSPCQIDPFEVPLGEQVELMKDLDAYINKTGVEQRRVVLNTVRRTIRYYDSEGAEIEKNIIDIYPSIHVAARDAGGIQQIRKYLPPRLGPTRGWETMSREHWKGEADRIVSELGQLLEAPKCPSGRMSVILMPDMMFLQVHETIGHALELDRILGYELSFAGGSFVRLEDFGKLQYGSKKLNARA
;
A
#
# COMPACT_ATOMS: atom_id res chain seq x y z
N MET A 1 -4.64 29.34 2.31
CA MET A 1 -4.12 28.30 3.23
C MET A 1 -2.62 28.29 3.05
N ASP A 2 -1.87 28.66 4.08
CA ASP A 2 -0.43 28.87 3.94
C ASP A 2 0.32 27.90 4.88
N TRP A 3 0.62 26.72 4.34
CA TRP A 3 1.35 25.66 5.04
C TRP A 3 2.74 26.14 5.48
N LYS A 4 3.42 26.91 4.63
CA LYS A 4 4.76 27.44 4.90
C LYS A 4 4.73 28.44 6.04
N TYR A 5 3.73 29.32 6.07
CA TYR A 5 3.51 30.21 7.20
C TYR A 5 3.31 29.45 8.52
N GLN A 6 2.46 28.42 8.54
CA GLN A 6 2.21 27.63 9.76
C GLN A 6 3.46 26.87 10.24
N ILE A 7 4.24 26.29 9.33
CA ILE A 7 5.54 25.68 9.63
C ILE A 7 6.51 26.73 10.21
N LYS A 8 6.61 27.90 9.57
CA LYS A 8 7.47 28.99 10.04
C LYS A 8 7.06 29.49 11.43
N ARG A 9 5.76 29.55 11.72
CA ARG A 9 5.23 29.90 13.04
C ARG A 9 5.73 28.94 14.13
N LEU A 10 5.72 27.64 13.86
CA LEU A 10 6.21 26.63 14.80
C LEU A 10 7.72 26.69 15.02
N THR A 11 8.50 26.92 13.95
CA THR A 11 9.96 27.08 14.09
C THR A 11 10.32 28.34 14.86
N MET A 12 9.61 29.46 14.65
CA MET A 12 9.75 30.67 15.46
C MET A 12 9.35 30.46 16.94
N LYS A 13 8.40 29.55 17.23
CA LYS A 13 8.05 29.13 18.59
C LYS A 13 9.08 28.18 19.24
N GLY A 14 10.12 27.74 18.51
CA GLY A 14 11.19 26.89 19.04
C GLY A 14 11.15 25.43 18.60
N ALA A 15 10.32 25.08 17.61
CA ALA A 15 10.43 23.77 16.97
C ALA A 15 11.71 23.69 16.13
N SER A 16 12.48 22.62 16.33
CA SER A 16 13.67 22.32 15.53
C SER A 16 13.34 21.80 14.13
N TYR A 17 12.14 21.23 13.96
CA TYR A 17 11.64 20.75 12.67
C TYR A 17 10.11 20.70 12.70
N ALA A 18 9.47 20.93 11.56
CA ALA A 18 8.05 20.66 11.37
C ALA A 18 7.76 20.26 9.91
N ASP A 19 6.79 19.35 9.70
CA ASP A 19 6.25 19.05 8.39
C ASP A 19 4.73 18.94 8.38
N VAL A 20 4.16 19.11 7.19
CA VAL A 20 2.76 18.79 6.92
C VAL A 20 2.66 17.93 5.68
N ARG A 21 1.87 16.86 5.78
CA ARG A 21 1.41 16.08 4.62
C ARG A 21 -0.08 16.32 4.47
N TYR A 22 -0.46 16.86 3.31
CA TYR A 22 -1.82 17.22 2.98
C TYR A 22 -2.31 16.40 1.79
N TYR A 23 -3.46 15.79 1.95
CA TYR A 23 -4.23 15.10 0.93
C TYR A 23 -5.40 16.02 0.58
N PRO A 24 -5.27 16.91 -0.43
CA PRO A 24 -6.39 17.74 -0.85
C PRO A 24 -7.58 16.92 -1.31
N LYS A 25 -7.30 15.81 -1.99
CA LYS A 25 -8.30 14.87 -2.48
C LYS A 25 -7.69 13.47 -2.60
N GLU A 26 -8.41 12.48 -2.08
CA GLU A 26 -8.19 11.05 -2.30
C GLU A 26 -9.54 10.43 -2.62
N GLU A 27 -9.69 9.95 -3.85
CA GLU A 27 -10.88 9.29 -4.36
C GLU A 27 -10.60 7.79 -4.47
N GLU A 28 -11.56 6.99 -4.03
CA GLU A 28 -11.52 5.54 -4.12
C GLU A 28 -12.87 5.04 -4.65
N ASP A 29 -12.84 4.26 -5.74
CA ASP A 29 -13.99 3.48 -6.18
C ASP A 29 -13.74 1.99 -5.94
N MET A 30 -14.74 1.29 -5.40
CA MET A 30 -14.78 -0.16 -5.33
C MET A 30 -16.03 -0.69 -6.04
N LEU A 31 -15.81 -1.50 -7.07
CA LEU A 31 -16.85 -2.20 -7.80
C LEU A 31 -16.75 -3.69 -7.53
N PHE A 32 -17.89 -4.33 -7.26
CA PHE A 32 -17.95 -5.75 -6.97
C PHE A 32 -19.04 -6.48 -7.75
N MET A 33 -18.65 -7.57 -8.40
CA MET A 33 -19.54 -8.51 -9.05
C MET A 33 -19.38 -9.90 -8.44
N TRP A 34 -20.51 -10.53 -8.12
CA TRP A 34 -20.57 -11.89 -7.59
C TRP A 34 -21.52 -12.74 -8.45
N ASN A 35 -20.99 -13.81 -9.05
CA ASN A 35 -21.73 -14.72 -9.92
C ASN A 35 -22.59 -13.98 -10.97
N GLY A 36 -22.00 -13.00 -11.67
CA GLY A 36 -22.68 -12.21 -12.70
C GLY A 36 -23.61 -11.10 -12.20
N ASN A 37 -23.83 -11.00 -10.88
CA ASN A 37 -24.60 -9.92 -10.29
C ASN A 37 -23.68 -8.78 -9.86
N PHE A 38 -23.91 -7.58 -10.40
CA PHE A 38 -23.25 -6.37 -9.94
C PHE A 38 -23.87 -5.98 -8.58
N LEU A 39 -23.12 -6.20 -7.50
CA LEU A 39 -23.65 -6.08 -6.13
C LEU A 39 -23.34 -4.75 -5.48
N GLN A 40 -22.21 -4.14 -5.82
CA GLN A 40 -21.70 -3.00 -5.06
C GLN A 40 -20.95 -2.03 -5.97
N PHE A 41 -21.21 -0.75 -5.72
CA PHE A 41 -20.41 0.37 -6.17
C PHE A 41 -20.28 1.34 -5.01
N ASP A 42 -19.12 1.35 -4.39
CA ASP A 42 -18.78 2.31 -3.35
C ASP A 42 -17.84 3.35 -3.93
N ARG A 43 -18.19 4.62 -3.75
CA ARG A 43 -17.30 5.75 -4.02
C ARG A 43 -17.06 6.49 -2.72
N SER A 44 -15.80 6.72 -2.41
CA SER A 44 -15.42 7.56 -1.27
C SER A 44 -14.47 8.66 -1.70
N GLU A 45 -14.62 9.82 -1.07
CA GLU A 45 -13.70 10.94 -1.21
C GLU A 45 -13.24 11.36 0.18
N LYS A 46 -11.94 11.56 0.32
CA LYS A 46 -11.29 11.94 1.58
C LYS A 46 -10.41 13.16 1.32
N SER A 47 -10.32 14.01 2.34
CA SER A 47 -9.39 15.14 2.40
C SER A 47 -8.90 15.28 3.83
N GLY A 48 -7.67 15.76 4.00
CA GLY A 48 -7.11 15.99 5.31
C GLY A 48 -5.61 16.17 5.32
N PHE A 49 -5.08 16.58 6.45
CA PHE A 49 -3.65 16.78 6.64
C PHE A 49 -3.18 16.25 7.99
N GLY A 50 -1.91 15.85 8.03
CA GLY A 50 -1.20 15.48 9.24
C GLY A 50 0.03 16.37 9.42
N VAL A 51 0.28 16.81 10.64
CA VAL A 51 1.40 17.68 11.01
C VAL A 51 2.30 16.96 11.99
N ARG A 52 3.60 16.94 11.72
CA ARG A 52 4.62 16.47 12.67
C ARG A 52 5.50 17.63 13.09
N VAL A 53 5.88 17.65 14.37
CA VAL A 53 6.70 18.72 14.95
C VAL A 53 7.74 18.10 15.87
N LEU A 54 8.98 18.60 15.82
CA LEU A 54 10.07 18.19 16.71
C LEU A 54 10.46 19.36 17.63
N VAL A 55 10.16 19.24 18.92
CA VAL A 55 10.49 20.25 19.96
C VAL A 55 11.36 19.60 21.02
N GLY A 56 12.50 20.20 21.35
CA GLY A 56 13.40 19.66 22.38
C GLY A 56 13.85 18.22 22.15
N GLY A 57 13.85 17.76 20.88
CA GLY A 57 14.14 16.38 20.49
C GLY A 57 13.02 15.36 20.72
N ALA A 58 11.77 15.78 20.95
CA ALA A 58 10.60 14.90 20.99
C ALA A 58 9.63 15.19 19.86
N TRP A 59 9.03 14.13 19.31
CA TRP A 59 7.99 14.23 18.28
C TRP A 59 6.63 14.52 18.89
N GLY A 60 5.88 15.39 18.22
CA GLY A 60 4.44 15.56 18.38
C GLY A 60 3.75 15.44 17.03
N PHE A 61 2.51 14.97 17.07
CA PHE A 61 1.68 14.76 15.89
C PHE A 61 0.25 15.22 16.16
N ALA A 62 -0.40 15.76 15.14
CA ALA A 62 -1.83 15.96 15.07
C ALA A 62 -2.31 15.90 13.62
N ALA A 63 -3.58 15.58 13.41
CA ALA A 63 -4.20 15.53 12.09
C ALA A 63 -5.62 16.09 12.13
N SER A 64 -6.13 16.49 10.97
CA SER A 64 -7.52 16.93 10.78
C SER A 64 -7.98 16.62 9.36
N SER A 65 -9.24 16.22 9.23
CA SER A 65 -9.95 16.16 7.95
C SER A 65 -10.65 17.49 7.61
N SER A 66 -10.78 18.39 8.59
CA SER A 66 -11.32 19.74 8.36
C SER A 66 -10.21 20.75 8.15
N LEU A 67 -10.40 21.58 7.13
CA LEU A 67 -9.55 22.72 6.79
C LEU A 67 -10.00 24.03 7.47
N SER A 68 -11.08 23.99 8.26
CA SER A 68 -11.62 25.17 8.96
C SER A 68 -10.70 25.69 10.06
N ASP A 69 -9.88 24.83 10.66
CA ASP A 69 -8.99 25.18 11.75
C ASP A 69 -7.63 24.46 11.62
N VAL A 70 -6.88 24.88 10.60
CA VAL A 70 -5.53 24.37 10.33
C VAL A 70 -4.60 24.70 11.50
N GLU A 71 -4.69 25.92 12.03
CA GLU A 71 -3.79 26.40 13.06
C GLU A 71 -3.86 25.55 14.34
N ALA A 72 -5.06 25.18 14.80
CA ALA A 72 -5.21 24.34 15.99
C ALA A 72 -4.58 22.95 15.84
N ALA A 73 -4.53 22.38 14.64
CA ALA A 73 -3.81 21.12 14.41
C ALA A 73 -2.29 21.32 14.52
N PHE A 74 -1.74 22.40 13.97
CA PHE A 74 -0.32 22.73 14.12
C PHE A 74 0.05 22.99 15.59
N ASP A 75 -0.76 23.78 16.31
CA ASP A 75 -0.53 24.06 17.72
C ASP A 75 -0.63 22.80 18.58
N ARG A 76 -1.62 21.95 18.35
CA ARG A 76 -1.74 20.67 19.06
C ARG A 76 -0.55 19.74 18.79
N ALA A 77 -0.03 19.69 17.56
CA ALA A 77 1.17 18.90 17.27
C ALA A 77 2.40 19.46 18.02
N PHE A 78 2.53 20.78 18.10
CA PHE A 78 3.58 21.45 18.88
C PHE A 78 3.44 21.17 20.38
N ASP A 79 2.24 21.33 20.95
CA ASP A 79 1.97 21.10 22.37
C ASP A 79 2.23 19.64 22.76
N ASN A 80 1.85 18.69 21.90
CA ASN A 80 2.18 17.27 22.07
C ASN A 80 3.70 17.04 22.11
N ALA A 81 4.45 17.70 21.21
CA ALA A 81 5.91 17.60 21.17
C ALA A 81 6.56 18.21 22.42
N ALA A 82 6.13 19.41 22.83
CA ALA A 82 6.63 20.12 23.99
C ALA A 82 6.32 19.37 25.30
N ALA A 83 5.13 18.77 25.42
CA ALA A 83 4.81 17.93 26.56
C ALA A 83 5.71 16.67 26.60
N ALA A 84 5.88 16.00 25.46
CA ALA A 84 6.74 14.83 25.36
C ALA A 84 8.23 15.14 25.63
N SER A 85 8.71 16.33 25.24
CA SER A 85 10.12 16.72 25.42
C SER A 85 10.55 16.78 26.88
N THR A 86 9.61 16.95 27.82
CA THR A 86 9.88 16.91 29.26
C THR A 86 10.17 15.50 29.81
N ARG A 87 9.90 14.44 29.04
CA ARG A 87 9.96 13.04 29.48
C ARG A 87 10.96 12.18 28.71
N ILE A 88 11.50 12.67 27.61
CA ILE A 88 12.45 11.90 26.79
C ILE A 88 13.82 11.79 27.49
N LYS A 89 14.40 10.59 27.46
CA LYS A 89 15.77 10.36 27.96
C LYS A 89 16.84 10.61 26.90
N ARG A 90 16.46 10.46 25.63
CA ARG A 90 17.36 10.58 24.47
C ARG A 90 16.69 11.50 23.45
N PRO A 91 17.09 12.78 23.39
CA PRO A 91 16.59 13.72 22.40
C PRO A 91 16.91 13.25 20.98
N ILE A 92 15.91 13.29 20.11
CA ILE A 92 16.06 13.00 18.68
C ILE A 92 16.74 14.18 18.02
N LYS A 93 17.77 13.89 17.22
CA LYS A 93 18.39 14.82 16.29
C LYS A 93 18.22 14.26 14.89
N LEU A 94 17.65 15.05 13.99
CA LEU A 94 17.53 14.66 12.58
C LEU A 94 18.92 14.63 11.95
N ALA A 95 19.13 13.65 11.08
CA ALA A 95 20.31 13.62 10.23
C ALA A 95 20.17 14.70 9.15
N ASP A 96 21.30 15.28 8.74
CA ASP A 96 21.30 16.20 7.61
C ASP A 96 20.78 15.47 6.36
N LYS A 97 19.93 16.16 5.58
CA LYS A 97 19.43 15.64 4.31
C LYS A 97 19.58 16.68 3.20
N GLU A 98 19.60 16.19 1.97
CA GLU A 98 19.38 17.04 0.81
C GLU A 98 17.92 17.55 0.81
N VAL A 99 17.74 18.86 0.62
CA VAL A 99 16.41 19.46 0.51
C VAL A 99 15.90 19.25 -0.91
N LEU A 100 14.95 18.34 -1.06
CA LEU A 100 14.36 17.99 -2.34
C LEU A 100 12.95 18.56 -2.45
N SER A 101 12.69 19.24 -3.56
CA SER A 101 11.36 19.68 -3.99
C SER A 101 11.09 19.12 -5.37
N GLY A 102 9.83 18.82 -5.67
CA GLY A 102 9.52 18.22 -6.95
C GLY A 102 8.08 17.81 -7.11
N TYR A 103 7.82 17.28 -8.30
CA TYR A 103 6.51 16.86 -8.73
C TYR A 103 6.61 15.45 -9.30
N PHE A 104 5.61 14.63 -9.04
CA PHE A 104 5.53 13.28 -9.58
C PHE A 104 4.10 12.94 -9.98
N ASP A 105 3.94 12.48 -11.22
CA ASP A 105 2.74 11.81 -11.69
C ASP A 105 3.02 10.32 -11.88
N SER A 106 2.15 9.49 -11.32
CA SER A 106 2.13 8.06 -11.64
C SER A 106 1.88 7.87 -13.13
N PRO A 107 2.65 7.01 -13.83
CA PRO A 107 2.37 6.74 -15.24
C PRO A 107 0.98 6.11 -15.39
N CYS A 108 0.10 6.80 -16.11
CA CYS A 108 -1.28 6.41 -16.35
C CYS A 108 -1.64 6.90 -17.75
N GLN A 109 -2.02 5.98 -18.65
CA GLN A 109 -2.42 6.36 -20.01
C GLN A 109 -3.90 6.74 -20.03
N ILE A 110 -4.72 5.96 -19.31
CA ILE A 110 -6.16 6.18 -19.20
C ILE A 110 -6.53 6.19 -17.72
N ASP A 111 -6.99 7.33 -17.22
CA ASP A 111 -7.47 7.47 -15.83
C ASP A 111 -8.76 6.64 -15.67
N PRO A 112 -8.79 5.62 -14.79
CA PRO A 112 -9.98 4.80 -14.59
C PRO A 112 -11.19 5.58 -14.04
N PHE A 113 -10.99 6.76 -13.43
CA PHE A 113 -12.09 7.64 -12.99
C PHE A 113 -12.77 8.35 -14.15
N GLU A 114 -12.10 8.49 -15.29
CA GLU A 114 -12.65 9.12 -16.50
C GLU A 114 -13.33 8.09 -17.43
N VAL A 115 -13.19 6.79 -17.14
CA VAL A 115 -13.89 5.71 -17.86
C VAL A 115 -15.34 5.65 -17.39
N PRO A 116 -16.35 5.75 -18.28
CA PRO A 116 -17.74 5.68 -17.88
C PRO A 116 -18.08 4.40 -17.12
N LEU A 117 -18.86 4.52 -16.03
CA LEU A 117 -19.25 3.37 -15.19
C LEU A 117 -19.86 2.22 -16.01
N GLY A 118 -20.66 2.53 -17.03
CA GLY A 118 -21.22 1.52 -17.92
C GLY A 118 -20.16 0.67 -18.64
N GLU A 119 -19.08 1.29 -19.13
CA GLU A 119 -17.96 0.59 -19.76
C GLU A 119 -17.21 -0.28 -18.75
N GLN A 120 -17.00 0.23 -17.52
CA GLN A 120 -16.38 -0.55 -16.46
C GLN A 120 -17.21 -1.79 -16.10
N VAL A 121 -18.53 -1.63 -16.00
CA VAL A 121 -19.46 -2.72 -15.68
C VAL A 121 -19.53 -3.74 -16.83
N GLU A 122 -19.56 -3.31 -18.09
CA GLU A 122 -19.50 -4.23 -19.23
C GLU A 122 -18.21 -5.05 -19.24
N LEU A 123 -17.07 -4.43 -18.99
CA LEU A 123 -15.81 -5.16 -18.81
C LEU A 123 -15.89 -6.16 -17.66
N MET A 124 -16.46 -5.79 -16.50
CA MET A 124 -16.65 -6.75 -15.40
C MET A 124 -17.53 -7.93 -15.78
N LYS A 125 -18.59 -7.72 -16.58
CA LYS A 125 -19.43 -8.81 -17.11
C LYS A 125 -18.63 -9.74 -18.01
N ASP A 126 -17.75 -9.20 -18.85
CA ASP A 126 -16.87 -10.02 -19.68
C ASP A 126 -15.89 -10.83 -18.83
N LEU A 127 -15.26 -10.21 -17.82
CA LEU A 127 -14.37 -10.91 -16.88
C LEU A 127 -15.09 -12.06 -16.16
N ASP A 128 -16.30 -11.79 -15.67
CA ASP A 128 -17.18 -12.78 -15.05
C ASP A 128 -17.49 -13.92 -16.03
N ALA A 129 -17.88 -13.59 -17.27
CA ALA A 129 -18.15 -14.58 -18.31
C ALA A 129 -16.93 -15.45 -18.66
N TYR A 130 -15.72 -14.88 -18.70
CA TYR A 130 -14.48 -15.64 -18.97
C TYR A 130 -14.22 -16.71 -17.90
N ILE A 131 -14.56 -16.43 -16.64
CA ILE A 131 -14.42 -17.39 -15.53
C ILE A 131 -15.69 -18.23 -15.29
N ASN A 132 -16.74 -18.06 -16.11
CA ASN A 132 -17.96 -18.87 -16.05
C ASN A 132 -17.78 -20.21 -16.76
N LYS A 133 -17.12 -21.15 -16.07
CA LYS A 133 -16.75 -22.43 -16.66
C LYS A 133 -17.22 -23.58 -15.79
N THR A 134 -17.41 -24.74 -16.42
CA THR A 134 -17.77 -25.98 -15.74
C THR A 134 -16.81 -26.25 -14.57
N GLY A 135 -17.37 -26.61 -13.42
CA GLY A 135 -16.61 -26.86 -12.19
C GLY A 135 -16.35 -25.63 -11.32
N VAL A 136 -16.64 -24.41 -11.78
CA VAL A 136 -16.58 -23.20 -10.95
C VAL A 136 -17.92 -22.98 -10.25
N GLU A 137 -17.94 -23.00 -8.91
CA GLU A 137 -19.16 -22.76 -8.11
C GLU A 137 -19.36 -21.29 -7.77
N GLN A 138 -18.26 -20.53 -7.67
CA GLN A 138 -18.30 -19.13 -7.25
C GLN A 138 -17.30 -18.30 -8.06
N ARG A 139 -17.75 -17.13 -8.49
CA ARG A 139 -17.02 -16.16 -9.32
C ARG A 139 -17.09 -14.80 -8.68
N ARG A 140 -15.96 -14.12 -8.57
CA ARG A 140 -15.89 -12.73 -8.12
C ARG A 140 -15.04 -11.90 -9.07
N VAL A 141 -15.52 -10.71 -9.37
CA VAL A 141 -14.75 -9.67 -10.06
C VAL A 141 -14.75 -8.44 -9.18
N VAL A 142 -13.56 -7.89 -8.91
CA VAL A 142 -13.39 -6.69 -8.10
C VAL A 142 -12.57 -5.68 -8.90
N LEU A 143 -13.01 -4.43 -8.97
CA LEU A 143 -12.18 -3.31 -9.40
C LEU A 143 -12.05 -2.34 -8.23
N ASN A 144 -10.83 -2.06 -7.80
CA ASN A 144 -10.56 -0.93 -6.91
C ASN A 144 -9.76 0.10 -7.68
N THR A 145 -10.14 1.36 -7.62
CA THR A 145 -9.38 2.46 -8.21
C THR A 145 -9.05 3.47 -7.13
N VAL A 146 -7.88 4.10 -7.24
CA VAL A 146 -7.43 5.13 -6.31
C VAL A 146 -6.88 6.28 -7.13
N ARG A 147 -7.36 7.50 -6.86
CA ARG A 147 -6.78 8.74 -7.39
C ARG A 147 -6.55 9.70 -6.24
N ARG A 148 -5.29 10.07 -5.99
CA ARG A 148 -4.94 10.97 -4.88
C ARG A 148 -3.85 11.94 -5.24
N THR A 149 -3.98 13.13 -4.71
CA THR A 149 -2.92 14.13 -4.67
C THR A 149 -2.34 14.18 -3.27
N ILE A 150 -1.02 14.20 -3.16
CA ILE A 150 -0.29 14.33 -1.89
C ILE A 150 0.61 15.55 -2.00
N ARG A 151 0.44 16.51 -1.10
CA ARG A 151 1.32 17.66 -0.95
C ARG A 151 2.09 17.54 0.35
N TYR A 152 3.39 17.74 0.30
CA TYR A 152 4.27 17.67 1.45
C TYR A 152 5.13 18.93 1.53
N TYR A 153 5.22 19.48 2.74
CA TYR A 153 6.04 20.64 3.05
C TYR A 153 6.77 20.40 4.36
N ASP A 154 8.02 20.85 4.46
CA ASP A 154 8.75 20.84 5.73
C ASP A 154 9.49 22.16 6.01
N SER A 155 10.02 22.26 7.23
CA SER A 155 10.77 23.42 7.71
C SER A 155 12.17 23.58 7.09
N GLU A 156 12.68 22.55 6.42
CA GLU A 156 13.98 22.58 5.76
C GLU A 156 13.87 23.09 4.31
N GLY A 157 12.64 23.19 3.79
CA GLY A 157 12.30 23.83 2.53
C GLY A 157 11.79 22.87 1.45
N ALA A 158 11.54 21.59 1.80
CA ALA A 158 10.97 20.65 0.84
C ALA A 158 9.54 21.05 0.47
N GLU A 159 9.23 20.93 -0.82
CA GLU A 159 7.90 21.10 -1.40
C GLU A 159 7.70 20.03 -2.45
N ILE A 160 6.90 19.02 -2.11
CA ILE A 160 6.69 17.85 -2.95
C ILE A 160 5.20 17.69 -3.23
N GLU A 161 4.84 17.60 -4.50
CA GLU A 161 3.51 17.20 -4.94
C GLU A 161 3.57 15.86 -5.67
N LYS A 162 2.63 14.97 -5.37
CA LYS A 162 2.47 13.68 -6.05
C LYS A 162 1.02 13.50 -6.47
N ASN A 163 0.77 13.23 -7.74
CA ASN A 163 -0.51 12.65 -8.17
C ASN A 163 -0.32 11.18 -8.47
N ILE A 164 -1.13 10.37 -7.80
CA ILE A 164 -1.07 8.91 -7.88
C ILE A 164 -2.44 8.43 -8.32
N ILE A 165 -2.46 7.73 -9.45
CA ILE A 165 -3.59 7.00 -9.99
C ILE A 165 -3.19 5.54 -10.08
N ASP A 166 -4.02 4.66 -9.52
CA ASP A 166 -3.85 3.22 -9.55
C ASP A 166 -5.19 2.51 -9.78
N ILE A 167 -5.15 1.37 -10.48
CA ILE A 167 -6.22 0.37 -10.51
C ILE A 167 -5.71 -0.96 -9.97
N TYR A 168 -6.50 -1.59 -9.10
CA TYR A 168 -6.25 -2.90 -8.49
C TYR A 168 -7.41 -3.86 -8.81
N PRO A 169 -7.45 -4.36 -10.05
CA PRO A 169 -8.47 -5.29 -10.51
C PRO A 169 -8.16 -6.73 -10.03
N SER A 170 -9.19 -7.54 -9.87
CA SER A 170 -9.01 -8.98 -9.58
C SER A 170 -10.17 -9.84 -10.06
N ILE A 171 -9.85 -11.08 -10.42
CA ILE A 171 -10.82 -12.16 -10.68
C ILE A 171 -10.55 -13.33 -9.73
N HIS A 172 -11.61 -13.96 -9.23
CA HIS A 172 -11.52 -15.09 -8.29
C HIS A 172 -12.50 -16.17 -8.70
N VAL A 173 -12.04 -17.41 -8.62
CA VAL A 173 -12.84 -18.62 -8.83
C VAL A 173 -12.72 -19.54 -7.63
N ALA A 174 -13.83 -20.14 -7.24
CA ALA A 174 -13.86 -21.12 -6.16
C ALA A 174 -14.81 -22.28 -6.47
N ALA A 175 -14.48 -23.43 -5.90
CA ALA A 175 -15.27 -24.66 -5.96
C ALA A 175 -14.91 -25.55 -4.76
N ARG A 176 -15.70 -26.57 -4.47
CA ARG A 176 -15.37 -27.54 -3.43
C ARG A 176 -14.72 -28.79 -4.02
N ASP A 177 -13.68 -29.28 -3.34
CA ASP A 177 -13.07 -30.58 -3.67
C ASP A 177 -13.98 -31.75 -3.26
N ALA A 178 -13.56 -32.99 -3.55
CA ALA A 178 -14.31 -34.19 -3.19
C ALA A 178 -14.55 -34.35 -1.68
N GLY A 179 -13.74 -33.69 -0.83
CA GLY A 179 -13.91 -33.63 0.61
C GLY A 179 -14.83 -32.49 1.09
N GLY A 180 -15.40 -31.70 0.18
CA GLY A 180 -16.24 -30.55 0.48
C GLY A 180 -15.46 -29.30 0.91
N ILE A 181 -14.12 -29.32 0.84
CA ILE A 181 -13.30 -28.17 1.22
C ILE A 181 -13.27 -27.19 0.05
N GLN A 182 -13.56 -25.91 0.33
CA GLN A 182 -13.50 -24.87 -0.68
C GLN A 182 -12.05 -24.60 -1.07
N GLN A 183 -11.77 -24.69 -2.37
CA GLN A 183 -10.52 -24.31 -3.01
C GLN A 183 -10.73 -23.01 -3.80
N ILE A 184 -9.69 -22.19 -3.88
CA ILE A 184 -9.75 -20.86 -4.51
C ILE A 184 -8.53 -20.66 -5.40
N ARG A 185 -8.75 -20.08 -6.58
CA ARG A 185 -7.71 -19.41 -7.36
C ARG A 185 -8.12 -17.98 -7.66
N LYS A 186 -7.12 -17.10 -7.68
CA LYS A 186 -7.31 -15.68 -7.96
C LYS A 186 -6.21 -15.18 -8.87
N TYR A 187 -6.55 -14.18 -9.65
CA TYR A 187 -5.58 -13.40 -10.40
C TYR A 187 -5.73 -11.92 -10.05
N LEU A 188 -4.59 -11.32 -9.72
CA LEU A 188 -4.40 -9.89 -9.59
C LEU A 188 -3.15 -9.58 -10.42
N PRO A 189 -3.20 -8.60 -11.34
CA PRO A 189 -2.07 -8.34 -12.19
C PRO A 189 -0.87 -7.89 -11.34
N PRO A 190 0.32 -8.44 -11.57
CA PRO A 190 1.53 -7.77 -11.15
C PRO A 190 1.67 -6.47 -11.97
N ARG A 191 2.79 -5.77 -11.80
CA ARG A 191 3.11 -4.66 -12.69
C ARG A 191 3.34 -5.19 -14.12
N LEU A 192 2.35 -5.03 -15.00
CA LEU A 192 2.40 -5.47 -16.41
C LEU A 192 3.19 -4.51 -17.31
N GLY A 193 3.51 -3.31 -16.83
CA GLY A 193 4.25 -2.31 -17.57
C GLY A 193 4.56 -1.08 -16.70
N PRO A 194 4.89 0.08 -17.30
CA PRO A 194 5.05 1.32 -16.55
C PRO A 194 3.72 1.83 -15.96
N THR A 195 2.62 1.40 -16.56
CA THR A 195 1.26 1.91 -16.36
C THR A 195 0.64 1.52 -15.03
N ARG A 196 -0.27 2.38 -14.57
CA ARG A 196 -1.15 2.15 -13.41
C ARG A 196 -2.61 2.48 -13.71
N GLY A 197 -2.95 2.75 -14.98
CA GLY A 197 -4.30 3.12 -15.42
C GLY A 197 -5.12 1.97 -16.03
N TRP A 198 -6.23 2.34 -16.65
CA TRP A 198 -7.23 1.45 -17.26
C TRP A 198 -6.66 0.56 -18.37
N GLU A 199 -5.53 0.93 -18.98
CA GLU A 199 -4.79 0.09 -19.93
C GLU A 199 -4.39 -1.29 -19.36
N THR A 200 -4.42 -1.47 -18.03
CA THR A 200 -4.28 -2.77 -17.35
C THR A 200 -5.44 -3.74 -17.66
N MET A 201 -6.54 -3.23 -18.19
CA MET A 201 -7.79 -3.96 -18.41
C MET A 201 -7.93 -4.58 -19.82
N SER A 202 -6.82 -4.85 -20.51
CA SER A 202 -6.82 -5.52 -21.82
C SER A 202 -7.59 -6.86 -21.79
N ARG A 203 -8.65 -6.98 -22.58
CA ARG A 203 -9.53 -8.16 -22.61
C ARG A 203 -8.79 -9.44 -22.95
N GLU A 204 -7.86 -9.37 -23.90
CA GLU A 204 -7.04 -10.51 -24.32
C GLU A 204 -6.21 -11.05 -23.15
N HIS A 205 -5.54 -10.15 -22.42
CA HIS A 205 -4.75 -10.49 -21.25
C HIS A 205 -5.61 -11.17 -20.18
N TRP A 206 -6.73 -10.54 -19.81
CA TRP A 206 -7.62 -11.07 -18.77
C TRP A 206 -8.28 -12.38 -19.14
N LYS A 207 -8.61 -12.60 -20.42
CA LYS A 207 -9.14 -13.87 -20.89
C LYS A 207 -8.11 -15.00 -20.71
N GLY A 208 -6.84 -14.75 -21.06
CA GLY A 208 -5.76 -15.72 -20.85
C GLY A 208 -5.57 -16.07 -19.37
N GLU A 209 -5.62 -15.07 -18.49
CA GLU A 209 -5.50 -15.28 -17.04
C GLU A 209 -6.73 -15.97 -16.44
N ALA A 210 -7.93 -15.67 -16.93
CA ALA A 210 -9.15 -16.39 -16.57
C ALA A 210 -9.07 -17.88 -16.95
N ASP A 211 -8.61 -18.19 -18.16
CA ASP A 211 -8.39 -19.56 -18.61
C ASP A 211 -7.39 -20.30 -17.71
N ARG A 212 -6.29 -19.62 -17.36
CA ARG A 212 -5.26 -20.16 -16.46
C ARG A 212 -5.82 -20.47 -15.07
N ILE A 213 -6.44 -19.51 -14.39
CA ILE A 213 -6.87 -19.73 -13.00
C ILE A 213 -8.01 -20.75 -12.87
N VAL A 214 -8.86 -20.89 -13.89
CA VAL A 214 -9.87 -21.94 -13.92
C VAL A 214 -9.22 -23.31 -14.10
N SER A 215 -8.26 -23.45 -15.01
CA SER A 215 -7.51 -24.69 -15.19
C SER A 215 -6.78 -25.09 -13.90
N GLU A 216 -6.15 -24.12 -13.26
CA GLU A 216 -5.45 -24.30 -11.99
C GLU A 216 -6.39 -24.66 -10.83
N LEU A 217 -7.61 -24.13 -10.81
CA LEU A 217 -8.63 -24.53 -9.84
C LEU A 217 -8.99 -26.00 -10.04
N GLY A 218 -9.22 -26.44 -11.28
CA GLY A 218 -9.48 -27.85 -11.60
C GLY A 218 -8.37 -28.78 -11.10
N GLN A 219 -7.11 -28.43 -11.35
CA GLN A 219 -5.96 -29.18 -10.84
C GLN A 219 -5.91 -29.20 -9.31
N LEU A 220 -6.23 -28.08 -8.65
CA LEU A 220 -6.21 -27.97 -7.19
C LEU A 220 -7.31 -28.82 -6.53
N LEU A 221 -8.47 -28.96 -7.16
CA LEU A 221 -9.56 -29.80 -6.66
C LEU A 221 -9.21 -31.30 -6.66
N GLU A 222 -8.35 -31.73 -7.58
CA GLU A 222 -7.88 -33.11 -7.71
C GLU A 222 -6.54 -33.36 -7.00
N ALA A 223 -5.85 -32.30 -6.55
CA ALA A 223 -4.51 -32.39 -6.01
C ALA A 223 -4.49 -33.25 -4.73
N PRO A 224 -3.49 -34.14 -4.57
CA PRO A 224 -3.29 -34.83 -3.30
C PRO A 224 -2.97 -33.81 -2.20
N LYS A 225 -3.24 -34.20 -0.95
CA LYS A 225 -2.86 -33.38 0.20
C LYS A 225 -1.36 -33.08 0.15
N CYS A 226 -1.02 -31.81 0.36
CA CYS A 226 0.37 -31.37 0.40
C CYS A 226 1.14 -32.20 1.46
N PRO A 227 2.25 -32.86 1.09
CA PRO A 227 3.03 -33.65 2.03
C PRO A 227 3.64 -32.74 3.11
N SER A 228 3.78 -33.26 4.33
CA SER A 228 4.45 -32.58 5.43
C SER A 228 5.87 -33.11 5.62
N GLY A 229 6.77 -32.24 6.07
CA GLY A 229 8.16 -32.60 6.38
C GLY A 229 9.18 -31.67 5.73
N ARG A 230 10.46 -32.04 5.84
CA ARG A 230 11.57 -31.28 5.27
C ARG A 230 11.73 -31.65 3.79
N MET A 231 11.56 -30.67 2.91
CA MET A 231 11.73 -30.85 1.47
C MET A 231 12.32 -29.59 0.82
N SER A 232 12.78 -29.73 -0.42
CA SER A 232 13.15 -28.57 -1.24
C SER A 232 11.88 -27.98 -1.87
N VAL A 233 11.78 -26.66 -1.91
CA VAL A 233 10.65 -25.94 -2.51
C VAL A 233 11.18 -25.00 -3.58
N ILE A 234 10.52 -24.99 -4.74
CA ILE A 234 10.74 -23.99 -5.77
C ILE A 234 9.62 -22.96 -5.63
N LEU A 235 9.99 -21.75 -5.23
CA LEU A 235 9.04 -20.65 -5.08
C LEU A 235 8.89 -19.90 -6.39
N MET A 236 7.64 -19.70 -6.80
CA MET A 236 7.30 -18.87 -7.96
C MET A 236 7.46 -17.38 -7.61
N PRO A 237 7.69 -16.50 -8.60
CA PRO A 237 8.00 -15.09 -8.36
C PRO A 237 6.94 -14.35 -7.51
N ASP A 238 5.66 -14.64 -7.73
CA ASP A 238 4.53 -14.10 -6.98
C ASP A 238 4.61 -14.40 -5.48
N MET A 239 4.93 -15.65 -5.11
CA MET A 239 5.14 -16.04 -3.71
C MET A 239 6.46 -15.50 -3.15
N MET A 240 7.48 -15.34 -4.00
CA MET A 240 8.79 -14.84 -3.57
C MET A 240 8.72 -13.41 -3.02
N PHE A 241 7.84 -12.55 -3.57
CA PHE A 241 7.65 -11.19 -3.03
C PHE A 241 7.22 -11.22 -1.56
N LEU A 242 6.27 -12.09 -1.22
CA LEU A 242 5.82 -12.26 0.16
C LEU A 242 6.93 -12.88 1.03
N GLN A 243 7.62 -13.90 0.53
CA GLN A 243 8.71 -14.53 1.26
C GLN A 243 9.80 -13.52 1.63
N VAL A 244 10.21 -12.67 0.68
CA VAL A 244 11.19 -11.60 0.93
C VAL A 244 10.64 -10.55 1.89
N HIS A 245 9.38 -10.13 1.74
CA HIS A 245 8.75 -9.18 2.65
C HIS A 245 8.78 -9.65 4.11
N GLU A 246 8.30 -10.87 4.36
CA GLU A 246 8.17 -11.42 5.71
C GLU A 246 9.52 -11.80 6.33
N THR A 247 10.41 -12.41 5.53
CA THR A 247 11.66 -12.95 6.08
C THR A 247 12.85 -12.04 5.96
N ILE A 248 12.83 -11.01 5.12
CA ILE A 248 13.91 -10.03 4.96
C ILE A 248 13.40 -8.62 5.29
N GLY A 249 12.28 -8.20 4.69
CA GLY A 249 11.73 -6.85 4.83
C GLY A 249 11.53 -6.46 6.28
N HIS A 250 10.61 -7.12 6.99
CA HIS A 250 10.34 -6.83 8.39
C HIS A 250 11.57 -6.97 9.29
N ALA A 251 12.39 -8.00 9.08
CA ALA A 251 13.61 -8.17 9.88
C ALA A 251 14.62 -7.03 9.73
N LEU A 252 14.57 -6.27 8.63
CA LEU A 252 15.45 -5.14 8.36
C LEU A 252 14.81 -3.77 8.64
N GLU A 253 13.57 -3.74 9.14
CA GLU A 253 12.95 -2.51 9.65
C GLU A 253 13.70 -2.05 10.92
N LEU A 254 14.28 -0.84 10.89
CA LEU A 254 15.19 -0.38 11.94
C LEU A 254 14.48 -0.18 13.29
N ASP A 255 13.23 0.28 13.27
CA ASP A 255 12.38 0.39 14.45
C ASP A 255 12.16 -0.96 15.16
N ARG A 256 12.01 -2.06 14.41
CA ARG A 256 11.98 -3.41 14.97
C ARG A 256 13.33 -3.85 15.53
N ILE A 257 14.43 -3.53 14.85
CA ILE A 257 15.80 -3.82 15.34
C ILE A 257 16.07 -3.06 16.65
N LEU A 258 15.60 -1.83 16.77
CA LEU A 258 15.72 -1.00 17.97
C LEU A 258 14.70 -1.36 19.06
N GLY A 259 13.74 -2.22 18.75
CA GLY A 259 12.70 -2.69 19.67
C GLY A 259 11.56 -1.71 19.91
N TYR A 260 11.40 -0.68 19.07
CA TYR A 260 10.33 0.31 19.21
C TYR A 260 8.95 -0.27 18.92
N GLU A 261 8.89 -1.33 18.10
CA GLU A 261 7.67 -2.02 17.69
C GLU A 261 7.39 -3.31 18.49
N LEU A 262 8.16 -3.60 19.55
CA LEU A 262 8.07 -4.87 20.28
C LEU A 262 6.65 -5.20 20.78
N SER A 263 5.93 -4.19 21.28
CA SER A 263 4.57 -4.35 21.81
C SER A 263 3.48 -4.30 20.73
N PHE A 264 3.83 -4.01 19.47
CA PHE A 264 2.87 -3.84 18.38
C PHE A 264 3.07 -4.88 17.28
N ALA A 265 4.24 -4.88 16.63
CA ALA A 265 4.54 -5.74 15.48
C ALA A 265 5.66 -6.78 15.75
N GLY A 266 6.27 -6.75 16.94
CA GLY A 266 7.35 -7.65 17.35
C GLY A 266 8.75 -7.08 17.10
N GLY A 267 9.78 -7.85 17.46
CA GLY A 267 11.18 -7.47 17.29
C GLY A 267 11.82 -8.06 16.03
N SER A 268 13.09 -7.72 15.80
CA SER A 268 13.91 -8.37 14.77
C SER A 268 14.92 -9.35 15.39
N PHE A 269 15.28 -10.39 14.64
CA PHE A 269 16.44 -11.21 14.95
C PHE A 269 17.77 -10.55 14.54
N VAL A 270 17.72 -9.61 13.58
CA VAL A 270 18.86 -8.82 13.13
C VAL A 270 19.16 -7.74 14.16
N ARG A 271 20.44 -7.53 14.44
CA ARG A 271 20.92 -6.57 15.44
C ARG A 271 21.78 -5.48 14.81
N LEU A 272 22.07 -4.43 15.57
CA LEU A 272 22.96 -3.36 15.12
C LEU A 272 24.38 -3.87 14.83
N GLU A 273 24.88 -4.86 15.56
CA GLU A 273 26.20 -5.45 15.30
C GLU A 273 26.30 -6.27 14.00
N ASP A 274 25.17 -6.65 13.42
CA ASP A 274 25.07 -7.49 12.22
C ASP A 274 25.27 -6.68 10.92
N PHE A 275 25.14 -5.36 10.97
CA PHE A 275 25.29 -4.49 9.80
C PHE A 275 26.69 -4.64 9.20
N GLY A 276 26.75 -5.00 7.92
CA GLY A 276 28.00 -5.25 7.18
C GLY A 276 28.69 -6.58 7.49
N LYS A 277 28.13 -7.43 8.37
CA LYS A 277 28.74 -8.71 8.79
C LYS A 277 27.83 -9.91 8.57
N LEU A 278 26.53 -9.76 8.82
CA LEU A 278 25.59 -10.86 8.75
C LEU A 278 25.41 -11.32 7.30
N GLN A 279 25.77 -12.56 7.04
CA GLN A 279 25.43 -13.23 5.80
C GLN A 279 23.98 -13.75 5.90
N TYR A 280 23.03 -12.96 5.40
CA TYR A 280 21.59 -13.23 5.52
C TYR A 280 21.15 -14.54 4.84
N GLY A 281 21.79 -14.89 3.72
CA GLY A 281 21.46 -16.07 2.95
C GLY A 281 22.63 -16.59 2.13
N SER A 282 22.33 -17.46 1.16
CA SER A 282 23.37 -18.01 0.28
C SER A 282 24.11 -16.91 -0.48
N LYS A 283 25.30 -17.21 -1.01
CA LYS A 283 26.08 -16.29 -1.86
C LYS A 283 25.35 -15.82 -3.13
N LYS A 284 24.22 -16.46 -3.49
CA LYS A 284 23.37 -16.10 -4.63
C LYS A 284 22.26 -15.11 -4.27
N LEU A 285 22.01 -14.87 -2.97
CA LEU A 285 20.96 -13.95 -2.53
C LEU A 285 21.47 -12.51 -2.63
N ASN A 286 20.72 -11.68 -3.36
CA ASN A 286 20.84 -10.23 -3.31
C ASN A 286 19.41 -9.66 -3.20
N ALA A 287 19.20 -8.75 -2.25
CA ALA A 287 17.93 -8.09 -2.00
C ALA A 287 18.18 -6.60 -1.80
N ARG A 288 17.28 -5.77 -2.33
CA ARG A 288 17.29 -4.30 -2.21
C ARG A 288 15.87 -3.80 -1.99
N ALA A 289 15.74 -2.76 -1.17
CA ALA A 289 14.52 -1.99 -1.01
C ALA A 289 14.46 -0.87 -2.04
#